data_AF-A0A2N5M6Q8-F1
#
_entry.id   AF-A0A2N5M6Q8-F1
#
_cell.length_a   1.000
_cell.length_b   1.000
_cell.length_c   1.000
_cell.angle_alpha   90.00
_cell.angle_beta   90.00
_cell.angle_gamma   90.00
#
_symmetry.space_group_name_H-M   'P 1'
#
loop_
_entity.id
_entity.type
_entity.pdbx_description
1 polymer ?
#
loop_
_entity_poly.entity_id
_entity_poly.type
_entity_poly.pdbx_seq_one_letter_code
_entity_poly.pdbx_strand_id
1 'polypeptide(L)'
;MLENLTASLGAEMKEDGSFNRQVNRFTAAFGDGEEELPVEAGRYRLLWSAVCPWAHRSVIVRSVLGLEDAISLGTASPMRPDLPHVDWEFSLDQEGVDPVLRIRYMSEIYQKTDPEYSGRPTVPVMVDVKDQKAVNNDYFKLTNYLETAWKSLHKKNAPDLYPEHLREEIDALNDIIFHDVNNGVYKCGFARSQEAYEEAYDALFARLDELEERLSQQRFLFGNFITDSDVRLYATLIRFDAAYYSAFKTNRNRIVDFPHIWGYLRDLYQTPGFGDTTDFHAIKVHYHLSNHIATDDQKSKNILPKGPDLSGLTSTHNRELLSGMEEKFLRQRSTEEAVIIRDASDSELPYIREQRVASYQEHAVNIPGGHWTALKQAISSEADVQAGAQRIVAESEGKIIGSVVLFPAKSDAYEGYVEELDYPEIRMLAVAPEARGKGAGALLVSECIKRAKEQGYSSIGLHTGEFMEGAMRLYERLSFERLPQYDFEPAGDGIIVKAYRLTFK
;
A
#
# COMPACT_ATOMS: atom_id res chain seq x y z
N MET A 1 -42.63 -18.01 -12.37
CA MET A 1 -41.59 -17.33 -11.58
C MET A 1 -40.22 -17.31 -12.29
N LEU A 2 -40.16 -17.52 -13.63
CA LEU A 2 -38.92 -17.56 -14.44
C LEU A 2 -38.87 -16.46 -15.52
N GLU A 3 -39.90 -15.62 -15.62
CA GLU A 3 -40.05 -14.60 -16.68
C GLU A 3 -39.32 -13.28 -16.38
N ASN A 4 -38.85 -13.04 -15.14
CA ASN A 4 -38.25 -11.76 -14.75
C ASN A 4 -36.72 -11.67 -14.93
N LEU A 5 -36.02 -12.77 -15.23
CA LEU A 5 -34.55 -12.79 -15.28
C LEU A 5 -33.96 -12.54 -16.69
N THR A 6 -34.80 -12.55 -17.73
CA THR A 6 -34.43 -12.29 -19.15
C THR A 6 -34.11 -10.81 -19.44
N ALA A 7 -34.45 -9.87 -18.55
CA ALA A 7 -34.36 -8.43 -18.78
C ALA A 7 -32.99 -7.77 -18.49
N SER A 8 -32.02 -8.52 -17.98
CA SER A 8 -30.93 -7.92 -17.19
C SER A 8 -29.79 -7.23 -17.96
N LEU A 9 -29.58 -7.55 -19.24
CA LEU A 9 -28.64 -6.80 -20.10
C LEU A 9 -29.29 -5.56 -20.71
N GLY A 10 -30.61 -5.59 -20.95
CA GLY A 10 -31.36 -4.45 -21.47
C GLY A 10 -31.48 -3.31 -20.46
N ALA A 11 -31.55 -3.63 -19.16
CA ALA A 11 -31.62 -2.65 -18.08
C ALA A 11 -30.31 -1.88 -17.84
N GLU A 12 -29.18 -2.38 -18.34
CA GLU A 12 -27.86 -1.71 -18.23
C GLU A 12 -27.50 -0.89 -19.48
N MET A 13 -28.46 -0.66 -20.38
CA MET A 13 -28.28 0.14 -21.58
C MET A 13 -29.19 1.36 -21.52
N LYS A 14 -28.62 2.54 -21.71
CA LYS A 14 -29.41 3.77 -21.90
C LYS A 14 -29.88 3.90 -23.35
N GLU A 15 -30.85 4.78 -23.58
CA GLU A 15 -31.39 5.06 -24.93
C GLU A 15 -30.33 5.57 -25.91
N ASP A 16 -29.31 6.27 -25.42
CA ASP A 16 -28.18 6.77 -26.21
C ASP A 16 -27.14 5.69 -26.59
N GLY A 17 -27.33 4.44 -26.13
CA GLY A 17 -26.43 3.32 -26.36
C GLY A 17 -25.26 3.23 -25.38
N SER A 18 -25.21 4.10 -24.36
CA SER A 18 -24.21 4.03 -23.29
C SER A 18 -24.53 2.95 -22.27
N PHE A 19 -23.47 2.32 -21.75
CA PHE A 19 -23.56 1.29 -20.73
C PHE A 19 -23.69 1.90 -19.32
N ASN A 20 -24.72 1.50 -18.58
CA ASN A 20 -24.98 1.88 -17.20
C ASN A 20 -24.98 0.64 -16.29
N ARG A 21 -24.00 0.54 -15.40
CA ARG A 21 -23.83 -0.64 -14.54
C ARG A 21 -24.93 -0.74 -13.48
N GLN A 22 -25.39 -1.96 -13.21
CA GLN A 22 -26.29 -2.28 -12.11
C GLN A 22 -25.69 -1.88 -10.75
N VAL A 23 -26.52 -1.31 -9.88
CA VAL A 23 -26.15 -1.00 -8.49
C VAL A 23 -26.08 -2.27 -7.61
N ASN A 24 -25.31 -2.18 -6.53
CA ASN A 24 -25.19 -3.25 -5.53
C ASN A 24 -26.51 -3.40 -4.76
N ARG A 25 -26.78 -4.61 -4.25
CA ARG A 25 -28.03 -4.93 -3.53
C ARG A 25 -27.80 -5.20 -2.05
N PHE A 26 -26.79 -6.00 -1.74
CA PHE A 26 -26.44 -6.37 -0.39
C PHE A 26 -25.21 -5.57 0.00
N THR A 27 -25.35 -4.67 0.98
CA THR A 27 -24.31 -3.69 1.31
C THR A 27 -24.10 -3.61 2.83
N ALA A 28 -24.35 -4.70 3.56
CA ALA A 28 -24.15 -4.72 5.00
C ALA A 28 -22.67 -4.44 5.32
N ALA A 29 -22.43 -3.52 6.24
CA ALA A 29 -21.11 -3.17 6.72
C ALA A 29 -20.55 -4.26 7.65
N PHE A 30 -19.23 -4.32 7.80
CA PHE A 30 -18.55 -5.17 8.77
C PHE A 30 -17.88 -4.31 9.84
N GLY A 31 -17.96 -4.71 11.10
CA GLY A 31 -17.36 -4.00 12.22
C GLY A 31 -18.00 -4.37 13.56
N ASP A 32 -17.89 -3.45 14.53
CA ASP A 32 -18.35 -3.63 15.92
C ASP A 32 -19.63 -2.81 16.23
N GLY A 33 -20.15 -2.07 15.25
CA GLY A 33 -21.38 -1.29 15.38
C GLY A 33 -22.64 -2.16 15.48
N GLU A 34 -23.72 -1.60 16.06
CA GLU A 34 -24.97 -2.32 16.30
C GLU A 34 -25.68 -2.80 15.03
N GLU A 35 -25.50 -2.08 13.91
CA GLU A 35 -26.04 -2.43 12.58
C GLU A 35 -24.99 -3.09 11.67
N GLU A 36 -23.78 -3.34 12.17
CA GLU A 36 -22.69 -3.96 11.41
C GLU A 36 -22.64 -5.47 11.65
N LEU A 37 -22.16 -6.19 10.64
CA LEU A 37 -21.92 -7.62 10.74
C LEU A 37 -20.61 -7.87 11.48
N PRO A 38 -20.61 -8.75 12.50
CA PRO A 38 -19.43 -8.98 13.31
C PRO A 38 -18.34 -9.67 12.49
N VAL A 39 -17.10 -9.30 12.73
CA VAL A 39 -15.93 -9.95 12.12
C VAL A 39 -15.60 -11.24 12.87
N GLU A 40 -15.91 -12.38 12.26
CA GLU A 40 -15.75 -13.71 12.87
C GLU A 40 -15.09 -14.68 11.89
N ALA A 41 -13.96 -15.28 12.29
CA ALA A 41 -13.27 -16.27 11.49
C ALA A 41 -14.16 -17.50 11.24
N GLY A 42 -14.20 -17.97 9.99
CA GLY A 42 -14.97 -19.15 9.58
C GLY A 42 -16.47 -18.91 9.35
N ARG A 43 -16.99 -17.71 9.65
CA ARG A 43 -18.42 -17.40 9.46
C ARG A 43 -18.78 -17.06 8.03
N TYR A 44 -17.88 -16.40 7.32
CA TYR A 44 -18.16 -15.83 6.01
C TYR A 44 -17.48 -16.61 4.87
N ARG A 45 -18.18 -16.64 3.74
CA ARG A 45 -17.71 -17.24 2.49
C ARG A 45 -17.75 -16.21 1.38
N LEU A 46 -16.59 -15.94 0.78
CA LEU A 46 -16.49 -15.12 -0.42
C LEU A 46 -16.76 -16.01 -1.64
N LEU A 47 -17.83 -15.73 -2.38
CA LEU A 47 -18.07 -16.34 -3.68
C LEU A 47 -17.50 -15.46 -4.77
N TRP A 48 -16.74 -16.07 -5.68
CA TRP A 48 -15.99 -15.36 -6.72
C TRP A 48 -15.90 -16.18 -8.01
N SER A 49 -15.32 -15.58 -9.05
CA SER A 49 -14.81 -16.31 -10.21
C SER A 49 -13.52 -15.64 -10.67
N ALA A 50 -12.52 -16.43 -11.06
CA ALA A 50 -11.19 -15.95 -11.48
C ALA A 50 -11.24 -14.97 -12.66
N VAL A 51 -12.35 -14.99 -13.40
CA VAL A 51 -12.56 -14.18 -14.60
C VAL A 51 -12.94 -12.74 -14.27
N CYS A 52 -13.62 -12.51 -13.15
CA CYS A 52 -14.21 -11.22 -12.81
C CYS A 52 -13.17 -10.30 -12.15
N PRO A 53 -12.84 -9.12 -12.73
CA PRO A 53 -11.86 -8.21 -12.15
C PRO A 53 -12.32 -7.64 -10.80
N TRP A 54 -13.63 -7.48 -10.59
CA TRP A 54 -14.20 -6.98 -9.34
C TRP A 54 -13.95 -7.97 -8.20
N ALA A 55 -14.21 -9.26 -8.45
CA ALA A 55 -14.06 -10.30 -7.44
C ALA A 55 -12.59 -10.65 -7.19
N HIS A 56 -11.76 -10.53 -8.23
CA HIS A 56 -10.31 -10.74 -8.13
C HIS A 56 -9.64 -9.82 -7.12
N ARG A 57 -10.10 -8.56 -6.99
CA ARG A 57 -9.58 -7.61 -5.99
C ARG A 57 -9.72 -8.15 -4.58
N SER A 58 -10.91 -8.63 -4.22
CA SER A 58 -11.18 -9.19 -2.90
C SER A 58 -10.34 -10.43 -2.63
N VAL A 59 -10.01 -11.22 -3.66
CA VAL A 59 -9.11 -12.39 -3.52
C VAL A 59 -7.65 -11.97 -3.35
N ILE A 60 -7.18 -10.97 -4.09
CA ILE A 60 -5.84 -10.37 -3.89
C ILE A 60 -5.72 -9.85 -2.46
N VAL A 61 -6.67 -9.01 -2.02
CA VAL A 61 -6.68 -8.42 -0.67
C VAL A 61 -6.77 -9.49 0.41
N ARG A 62 -7.64 -10.50 0.24
CA ARG A 62 -7.73 -11.66 1.14
C ARG A 62 -6.38 -12.35 1.30
N SER A 63 -5.63 -12.58 0.22
CA SER A 63 -4.33 -13.25 0.31
C SER A 63 -3.21 -12.37 0.86
N VAL A 64 -3.15 -11.12 0.40
CA VAL A 64 -2.16 -10.14 0.83
C VAL A 64 -2.27 -9.89 2.34
N LEU A 65 -3.49 -9.84 2.89
CA LEU A 65 -3.76 -9.65 4.32
C LEU A 65 -3.74 -10.94 5.15
N GLY A 66 -3.68 -12.12 4.51
CA GLY A 66 -3.63 -13.40 5.23
C GLY A 66 -4.98 -13.85 5.81
N LEU A 67 -6.08 -13.52 5.14
CA LEU A 67 -7.44 -13.81 5.58
C LEU A 67 -7.96 -15.17 5.07
N GLU A 68 -7.09 -16.03 4.57
CA GLU A 68 -7.51 -17.29 3.94
C GLU A 68 -8.22 -18.25 4.89
N ASP A 69 -7.75 -18.32 6.14
CA ASP A 69 -8.34 -19.16 7.19
C ASP A 69 -9.61 -18.53 7.79
N ALA A 70 -9.72 -17.20 7.72
CA ALA A 70 -10.85 -16.46 8.27
C ALA A 70 -12.06 -16.42 7.32
N ILE A 71 -11.82 -16.32 6.02
CA ILE A 71 -12.86 -16.19 4.98
C ILE A 71 -12.71 -17.34 4.00
N SER A 72 -13.69 -18.25 3.97
CA SER A 72 -13.68 -19.35 3.01
C SER A 72 -13.98 -18.86 1.59
N LEU A 73 -13.55 -19.59 0.55
CA LEU A 73 -13.70 -19.18 -0.85
C LEU A 73 -14.53 -20.21 -1.64
N GLY A 74 -15.52 -19.74 -2.42
CA GLY A 74 -16.30 -20.55 -3.36
C GLY A 74 -16.13 -20.06 -4.79
N THR A 75 -15.66 -20.94 -5.68
CA THR A 75 -15.19 -20.56 -7.02
C THR A 75 -16.18 -21.00 -8.09
N ALA A 76 -16.88 -20.03 -8.68
CA ALA A 76 -17.75 -20.28 -9.81
C ALA A 76 -16.96 -20.46 -11.12
N SER A 77 -17.54 -21.26 -12.02
CA SER A 77 -17.03 -21.57 -13.35
C SER A 77 -16.68 -20.31 -14.16
N PRO A 78 -15.59 -20.33 -14.95
CA PRO A 78 -15.28 -19.25 -15.86
C PRO A 78 -16.31 -19.12 -17.00
N MET A 79 -17.00 -20.21 -17.34
CA MET A 79 -18.07 -20.19 -18.33
C MET A 79 -19.40 -19.90 -17.65
N ARG A 80 -20.19 -19.01 -18.24
CA ARG A 80 -21.58 -18.81 -17.80
C ARG A 80 -22.42 -20.02 -18.22
N PRO A 81 -23.36 -20.48 -17.38
CA PRO A 81 -24.23 -21.58 -17.74
C PRO A 81 -25.15 -21.15 -18.90
N ASP A 82 -25.53 -22.10 -19.74
CA ASP A 82 -26.49 -21.87 -20.83
C ASP A 82 -27.92 -21.85 -20.27
N LEU A 83 -28.31 -20.70 -19.74
CA LEU A 83 -29.62 -20.45 -19.17
C LEU A 83 -30.31 -19.28 -19.90
N PRO A 84 -31.65 -19.18 -19.84
CA PRO A 84 -32.37 -18.00 -20.34
C PRO A 84 -32.01 -16.68 -19.64
N HIS A 85 -31.17 -16.74 -18.60
CA HIS A 85 -30.75 -15.60 -17.80
C HIS A 85 -29.26 -15.69 -17.43
N VAL A 86 -28.71 -14.56 -16.98
CA VAL A 86 -27.30 -14.49 -16.55
C VAL A 86 -27.15 -15.07 -15.15
N ASP A 87 -26.27 -16.06 -15.00
CA ASP A 87 -25.93 -16.64 -13.69
C ASP A 87 -24.46 -17.08 -13.59
N TRP A 88 -24.01 -17.42 -12.40
CA TRP A 88 -22.74 -18.10 -12.15
C TRP A 88 -23.02 -19.51 -11.66
N GLU A 89 -22.25 -20.49 -12.13
CA GLU A 89 -22.45 -21.90 -11.78
C GLU A 89 -21.23 -22.47 -11.05
N PHE A 90 -21.47 -23.28 -10.01
CA PHE A 90 -20.43 -23.99 -9.26
C PHE A 90 -20.12 -25.36 -9.90
N SER A 91 -20.02 -25.41 -11.24
CA SER A 91 -19.80 -26.65 -12.00
C SER A 91 -18.38 -27.20 -11.93
N LEU A 92 -17.45 -26.46 -11.32
CA LEU A 92 -16.08 -26.93 -11.07
C LEU A 92 -15.97 -27.86 -9.86
N ASP A 93 -16.94 -27.80 -8.95
CA ASP A 93 -16.94 -28.56 -7.71
C ASP A 93 -17.60 -29.94 -7.86
N GLN A 94 -17.37 -30.82 -6.89
CA GLN A 94 -17.98 -32.14 -6.86
C GLN A 94 -19.53 -32.02 -6.88
N GLU A 95 -20.19 -32.85 -7.70
CA GLU A 95 -21.65 -32.81 -7.91
C GLU A 95 -22.17 -31.51 -8.57
N GLY A 96 -21.28 -30.60 -8.97
CA GLY A 96 -21.63 -29.32 -9.59
C GLY A 96 -22.39 -28.39 -8.64
N VAL A 97 -21.98 -28.34 -7.37
CA VAL A 97 -22.53 -27.45 -6.34
C VAL A 97 -21.42 -26.92 -5.44
N ASP A 98 -21.58 -25.69 -4.92
CA ASP A 98 -20.66 -25.15 -3.92
C ASP A 98 -20.59 -26.09 -2.71
N PRO A 99 -19.39 -26.48 -2.24
CA PRO A 99 -19.24 -27.52 -1.22
C PRO A 99 -19.78 -27.12 0.16
N VAL A 100 -19.91 -25.82 0.44
CA VAL A 100 -20.35 -25.30 1.74
C VAL A 100 -21.84 -24.93 1.69
N LEU A 101 -22.24 -24.18 0.67
CA LEU A 101 -23.60 -23.65 0.53
C LEU A 101 -24.55 -24.62 -0.17
N ARG A 102 -24.02 -25.62 -0.89
CA ARG A 102 -24.77 -26.64 -1.64
C ARG A 102 -25.72 -26.05 -2.69
N ILE A 103 -25.33 -24.91 -3.27
CA ILE A 103 -26.02 -24.24 -4.38
C ILE A 103 -25.35 -24.60 -5.71
N ARG A 104 -26.13 -24.78 -6.77
CA ARG A 104 -25.58 -24.96 -8.13
C ARG A 104 -25.35 -23.61 -8.79
N TYR A 105 -26.29 -22.69 -8.61
CA TYR A 105 -26.29 -21.37 -9.21
C TYR A 105 -26.22 -20.26 -8.16
N MET A 106 -25.55 -19.15 -8.50
CA MET A 106 -25.44 -17.99 -7.61
C MET A 106 -26.81 -17.33 -7.37
N SER A 107 -27.73 -17.36 -8.32
CA SER A 107 -29.09 -16.84 -8.09
C SER A 107 -29.80 -17.50 -6.90
N GLU A 108 -29.48 -18.75 -6.56
CA GLU A 108 -30.11 -19.45 -5.43
C GLU A 108 -29.85 -18.73 -4.09
N ILE A 109 -28.61 -18.26 -3.85
CA ILE A 109 -28.29 -17.54 -2.62
C ILE A 109 -28.89 -16.13 -2.61
N TYR A 110 -28.96 -15.47 -3.78
CA TYR A 110 -29.59 -14.16 -3.92
C TYR A 110 -31.10 -14.24 -3.65
N GLN A 111 -31.81 -15.18 -4.28
CA GLN A 111 -33.25 -15.40 -4.10
C GLN A 111 -33.58 -15.87 -2.68
N LYS A 112 -32.73 -16.70 -2.07
CA LYS A 112 -32.88 -17.10 -0.67
C LYS A 112 -32.78 -15.91 0.28
N THR A 113 -31.94 -14.93 -0.05
CA THR A 113 -31.75 -13.73 0.77
C THR A 113 -32.86 -12.72 0.57
N ASP A 114 -33.22 -12.48 -0.69
CA ASP A 114 -34.25 -11.54 -1.12
C ASP A 114 -35.11 -12.21 -2.22
N PRO A 115 -36.28 -12.79 -1.86
CA PRO A 115 -37.14 -13.49 -2.80
C PRO A 115 -37.67 -12.64 -3.95
N GLU A 116 -37.68 -11.31 -3.77
CA GLU A 116 -38.12 -10.35 -4.79
C GLU A 116 -36.95 -9.81 -5.63
N TYR A 117 -35.73 -10.34 -5.45
CA TYR A 117 -34.57 -9.90 -6.21
C TYR A 117 -34.72 -10.19 -7.71
N SER A 118 -34.70 -9.13 -8.50
CA SER A 118 -34.85 -9.16 -9.96
C SER A 118 -33.59 -8.76 -10.74
N GLY A 119 -32.50 -8.43 -10.03
CA GLY A 119 -31.22 -8.09 -10.63
C GLY A 119 -30.39 -9.31 -11.05
N ARG A 120 -29.20 -9.07 -11.59
CA ARG A 120 -28.25 -10.16 -11.89
C ARG A 120 -27.53 -10.61 -10.62
N PRO A 121 -27.33 -11.92 -10.42
CA PRO A 121 -26.40 -12.39 -9.41
C PRO A 121 -24.96 -12.01 -9.80
N THR A 122 -24.28 -11.22 -8.95
CA THR A 122 -22.92 -10.74 -9.19
C THR A 122 -21.89 -11.45 -8.31
N VAL A 123 -20.64 -11.39 -8.75
CA VAL A 123 -19.45 -11.67 -7.93
C VAL A 123 -18.60 -10.41 -7.89
N PRO A 124 -17.92 -10.10 -6.77
CA PRO A 124 -17.88 -10.87 -5.52
C PRO A 124 -19.20 -10.79 -4.76
N VAL A 125 -19.48 -11.81 -3.95
CA VAL A 125 -20.49 -11.72 -2.89
C VAL A 125 -20.00 -12.43 -1.65
N MET A 126 -20.07 -11.75 -0.51
CA MET A 126 -19.86 -12.32 0.80
C MET A 126 -21.17 -12.94 1.28
N VAL A 127 -21.11 -14.19 1.72
CA VAL A 127 -22.23 -14.96 2.24
C VAL A 127 -21.97 -15.27 3.70
N ASP A 128 -22.92 -14.97 4.58
CA ASP A 128 -22.94 -15.51 5.92
C ASP A 128 -23.33 -16.99 5.82
N VAL A 129 -22.39 -17.89 6.15
CA VAL A 129 -22.57 -19.34 6.02
C VAL A 129 -23.59 -19.86 7.03
N LYS A 130 -23.66 -19.24 8.22
CA LYS A 130 -24.58 -19.65 9.29
C LYS A 130 -26.02 -19.40 8.89
N ASP A 131 -26.28 -18.20 8.35
CA ASP A 131 -27.63 -17.80 7.95
C ASP A 131 -27.95 -18.19 6.50
N GLN A 132 -26.94 -18.58 5.73
CA GLN A 132 -26.99 -18.83 4.29
C GLN A 132 -27.65 -17.66 3.55
N LYS A 133 -27.10 -16.47 3.76
CA LYS A 133 -27.55 -15.22 3.15
C LYS A 133 -26.39 -14.45 2.53
N ALA A 134 -26.63 -13.89 1.35
CA ALA A 134 -25.74 -12.91 0.74
C ALA A 134 -25.81 -11.61 1.56
N VAL A 135 -24.67 -11.19 2.13
CA VAL A 135 -24.63 -10.04 3.04
C VAL A 135 -23.97 -8.81 2.42
N ASN A 136 -22.99 -9.01 1.54
CA ASN A 136 -22.29 -7.91 0.90
C ASN A 136 -21.83 -8.28 -0.51
N ASN A 137 -22.38 -7.63 -1.54
CA ASN A 137 -21.91 -7.70 -2.92
C ASN A 137 -21.37 -6.35 -3.42
N ASP A 138 -21.01 -5.46 -2.50
CA ASP A 138 -20.42 -4.16 -2.81
C ASP A 138 -18.96 -4.32 -3.24
N TYR A 139 -18.78 -4.56 -4.54
CA TYR A 139 -17.46 -4.72 -5.12
C TYR A 139 -16.56 -3.48 -4.99
N PHE A 140 -17.10 -2.31 -4.65
CA PHE A 140 -16.34 -1.07 -4.55
C PHE A 140 -15.81 -0.84 -3.13
N LYS A 141 -16.58 -1.20 -2.10
CA LYS A 141 -16.20 -1.02 -0.68
C LYS A 141 -15.78 -2.30 0.03
N LEU A 142 -16.03 -3.49 -0.53
CA LEU A 142 -15.71 -4.76 0.11
C LEU A 142 -14.22 -4.88 0.50
N THR A 143 -13.29 -4.45 -0.35
CA THR A 143 -11.85 -4.48 -0.02
C THR A 143 -11.54 -3.60 1.19
N ASN A 144 -12.16 -2.41 1.29
CA ASN A 144 -11.98 -1.51 2.43
C ASN A 144 -12.41 -2.12 3.76
N TYR A 145 -13.48 -2.90 3.79
CA TYR A 145 -13.83 -3.67 5.00
C TYR A 145 -12.76 -4.70 5.34
N LEU A 146 -12.26 -5.45 4.36
CA LEU A 146 -11.18 -6.42 4.58
C LEU A 146 -9.90 -5.75 5.10
N GLU A 147 -9.60 -4.53 4.66
CA GLU A 147 -8.41 -3.77 5.05
C GLU A 147 -8.55 -3.12 6.43
N THR A 148 -9.77 -2.80 6.85
CA THR A 148 -10.03 -2.02 8.07
C THR A 148 -10.73 -2.84 9.15
N ALA A 149 -12.00 -3.19 8.97
CA ALA A 149 -12.79 -3.91 9.95
C ALA A 149 -12.19 -5.28 10.30
N TRP A 150 -11.58 -5.96 9.32
CA TRP A 150 -11.02 -7.30 9.50
C TRP A 150 -9.59 -7.34 10.06
N LYS A 151 -9.05 -6.19 10.48
CA LYS A 151 -7.65 -6.04 10.92
C LYS A 151 -7.24 -6.95 12.06
N SER A 152 -8.16 -7.29 12.96
CA SER A 152 -7.90 -8.22 14.07
C SER A 152 -7.60 -9.67 13.61
N LEU A 153 -7.99 -10.02 12.39
CA LEU A 153 -7.79 -11.35 11.78
C LEU A 153 -6.69 -11.37 10.72
N HIS A 154 -6.01 -10.24 10.47
CA HIS A 154 -4.89 -10.19 9.54
C HIS A 154 -3.71 -11.03 10.03
N LYS A 155 -2.92 -11.58 9.09
CA LYS A 155 -1.65 -12.23 9.44
C LYS A 155 -0.69 -11.25 10.12
N LYS A 156 0.25 -11.78 10.91
CA LYS A 156 1.33 -10.98 11.51
C LYS A 156 2.06 -10.18 10.42
N ASN A 157 2.29 -8.90 10.69
CA ASN A 157 2.92 -7.96 9.76
C ASN A 157 2.17 -7.79 8.43
N ALA A 158 0.85 -8.02 8.37
CA ALA A 158 0.06 -7.71 7.18
C ALA A 158 0.26 -6.24 6.75
N PRO A 159 0.26 -5.98 5.44
CA PRO A 159 0.46 -4.64 4.93
C PRO A 159 -0.79 -3.77 5.11
N ASP A 160 -0.58 -2.45 5.19
CA ASP A 160 -1.61 -1.44 5.25
C ASP A 160 -1.87 -0.91 3.83
N LEU A 161 -2.85 -1.49 3.14
CA LEU A 161 -3.22 -1.12 1.77
C LEU A 161 -4.10 0.15 1.72
N TYR A 162 -4.68 0.55 2.85
CA TYR A 162 -5.62 1.67 2.94
C TYR A 162 -5.31 2.55 4.17
N PRO A 163 -4.08 3.10 4.24
CA PRO A 163 -3.60 3.80 5.43
C PRO A 163 -4.35 5.12 5.60
N GLU A 164 -4.68 5.45 6.85
CA GLU A 164 -5.58 6.55 7.21
C GLU A 164 -5.19 7.89 6.55
N HIS A 165 -3.89 8.21 6.54
CA HIS A 165 -3.35 9.45 5.98
C HIS A 165 -3.44 9.58 4.45
N LEU A 166 -3.77 8.51 3.71
CA LEU A 166 -3.94 8.53 2.26
C LEU A 166 -5.37 8.25 1.80
N ARG A 167 -6.32 7.96 2.70
CA ARG A 167 -7.65 7.47 2.32
C ARG A 167 -8.41 8.42 1.41
N GLU A 168 -8.37 9.72 1.69
CA GLU A 168 -9.05 10.73 0.86
C GLU A 168 -8.50 10.74 -0.58
N GLU A 169 -7.17 10.69 -0.72
CA GLU A 169 -6.53 10.70 -2.04
C GLU A 169 -6.74 9.37 -2.78
N ILE A 170 -6.66 8.24 -2.06
CA ILE A 170 -6.97 6.90 -2.59
C ILE A 170 -8.40 6.86 -3.10
N ASP A 171 -9.38 7.33 -2.33
CA ASP A 171 -10.79 7.32 -2.71
C ASP A 171 -11.03 8.19 -3.94
N ALA A 172 -10.43 9.38 -4.00
CA ALA A 172 -10.54 10.27 -5.16
C ALA A 172 -9.95 9.64 -6.44
N LEU A 173 -8.76 9.04 -6.36
CA LEU A 173 -8.15 8.38 -7.52
C LEU A 173 -8.91 7.11 -7.90
N ASN A 174 -9.44 6.37 -6.92
CA ASN A 174 -10.21 5.15 -7.15
C ASN A 174 -11.51 5.41 -7.90
N ASP A 175 -12.17 6.54 -7.65
CA ASP A 175 -13.36 6.96 -8.38
C ASP A 175 -13.04 7.20 -9.87
N ILE A 176 -11.94 7.91 -10.13
CA ILE A 176 -11.41 8.16 -11.48
C ILE A 176 -11.03 6.84 -12.17
N ILE A 177 -10.24 5.99 -11.52
CA ILE A 177 -9.83 4.68 -12.05
C ILE A 177 -11.06 3.82 -12.33
N PHE A 178 -12.09 3.88 -11.49
CA PHE A 178 -13.35 3.18 -11.72
C PHE A 178 -14.04 3.67 -12.99
N HIS A 179 -14.27 4.98 -13.11
CA HIS A 179 -15.05 5.55 -14.20
C HIS A 179 -14.36 5.46 -15.56
N ASP A 180 -13.05 5.74 -15.60
CA ASP A 180 -12.29 5.91 -16.85
C ASP A 180 -11.61 4.61 -17.28
N VAL A 181 -11.19 3.74 -16.34
CA VAL A 181 -10.39 2.54 -16.65
C VAL A 181 -11.16 1.26 -16.39
N ASN A 182 -11.52 0.98 -15.13
CA ASN A 182 -12.08 -0.32 -14.76
C ASN A 182 -13.45 -0.55 -15.39
N ASN A 183 -14.33 0.46 -15.34
CA ASN A 183 -15.60 0.44 -16.03
C ASN A 183 -15.48 0.98 -17.47
N GLY A 184 -14.46 1.79 -17.77
CA GLY A 184 -14.18 2.31 -19.10
C GLY A 184 -14.07 1.23 -20.17
N VAL A 185 -13.30 0.17 -19.91
CA VAL A 185 -13.19 -0.97 -20.85
C VAL A 185 -14.54 -1.65 -21.13
N TYR A 186 -15.44 -1.70 -20.14
CA TYR A 186 -16.79 -2.24 -20.32
C TYR A 186 -17.70 -1.26 -21.07
N LYS A 187 -17.57 0.05 -20.83
CA LYS A 187 -18.28 1.07 -21.61
C LYS A 187 -17.92 0.94 -23.10
N CYS A 188 -16.65 0.73 -23.43
CA CYS A 188 -16.24 0.44 -24.82
C CYS A 188 -16.85 -0.88 -25.34
N GLY A 189 -16.66 -1.97 -24.58
CA GLY A 189 -17.06 -3.30 -25.03
C GLY A 189 -18.56 -3.51 -25.20
N PHE A 190 -19.38 -2.76 -24.44
CA PHE A 190 -20.83 -2.85 -24.47
C PHE A 190 -21.53 -1.69 -25.16
N ALA A 191 -20.81 -0.68 -25.65
CA ALA A 191 -21.40 0.42 -26.41
C ALA A 191 -22.28 -0.09 -27.56
N ARG A 192 -23.44 0.54 -27.74
CA ARG A 192 -24.40 0.22 -28.82
C ARG A 192 -24.51 1.31 -29.89
N SER A 193 -23.74 2.39 -29.75
CA SER A 193 -23.56 3.45 -30.74
C SER A 193 -22.07 3.75 -30.94
N GLN A 194 -21.71 4.29 -32.11
CA GLN A 194 -20.32 4.64 -32.42
C GLN A 194 -19.86 5.78 -31.50
N GLU A 195 -20.75 6.73 -31.23
CA GLU A 195 -20.51 7.90 -30.40
C GLU A 195 -20.22 7.50 -28.94
N ALA A 196 -21.02 6.60 -28.35
CA ALA A 196 -20.79 6.12 -26.99
C ALA A 196 -19.50 5.29 -26.87
N TYR A 197 -19.13 4.56 -27.93
CA TYR A 197 -17.86 3.85 -28.01
C TYR A 197 -16.68 4.82 -28.04
N GLU A 198 -16.72 5.82 -28.92
CA GLU A 198 -15.64 6.81 -29.09
C GLU A 198 -15.43 7.63 -27.81
N GLU A 199 -16.49 8.08 -27.15
CA GLU A 199 -16.40 8.80 -25.87
C GLU A 199 -15.70 7.94 -24.79
N ALA A 200 -16.11 6.68 -24.64
CA ALA A 200 -15.51 5.77 -23.68
C ALA A 200 -14.06 5.41 -24.02
N TYR A 201 -13.77 5.25 -25.31
CA TYR A 201 -12.45 4.92 -25.83
C TYR A 201 -11.47 6.07 -25.59
N ASP A 202 -11.87 7.30 -25.90
CA ASP A 202 -11.04 8.49 -25.71
C ASP A 202 -10.77 8.74 -24.23
N ALA A 203 -11.79 8.62 -23.36
CA ALA A 203 -11.63 8.75 -21.91
C ALA A 203 -10.67 7.70 -21.33
N LEU A 204 -10.82 6.43 -21.73
CA LEU A 204 -9.95 5.33 -21.30
C LEU A 204 -8.48 5.61 -21.65
N PHE A 205 -8.22 5.98 -22.90
CA PHE A 205 -6.86 6.12 -23.39
C PHE A 205 -6.20 7.43 -22.95
N ALA A 206 -6.97 8.51 -22.73
CA ALA A 206 -6.49 9.70 -22.05
C ALA A 206 -6.07 9.36 -20.60
N ARG A 207 -6.87 8.58 -19.88
CA ARG A 207 -6.52 8.15 -18.52
C ARG A 207 -5.30 7.24 -18.47
N LEU A 208 -5.14 6.32 -19.43
CA LEU A 208 -3.94 5.49 -19.52
C LEU A 208 -2.69 6.32 -19.80
N ASP A 209 -2.77 7.39 -20.60
CA ASP A 209 -1.65 8.30 -20.82
C ASP A 209 -1.26 9.06 -19.53
N GLU A 210 -2.25 9.54 -18.77
CA GLU A 210 -1.98 10.18 -17.47
C GLU A 210 -1.35 9.23 -16.45
N LEU A 211 -1.80 7.97 -16.42
CA LEU A 211 -1.22 6.93 -15.54
C LEU A 211 0.19 6.53 -15.98
N GLU A 212 0.47 6.47 -17.28
CA GLU A 212 1.82 6.23 -17.83
C GLU A 212 2.79 7.31 -17.36
N GLU A 213 2.41 8.59 -17.46
CA GLU A 213 3.21 9.71 -16.99
C GLU A 213 3.45 9.63 -15.48
N ARG A 214 2.40 9.38 -14.69
CA ARG A 214 2.52 9.25 -13.23
C ARG A 214 3.48 8.12 -12.84
N LEU A 215 3.36 6.96 -13.48
CA LEU A 215 4.16 5.77 -13.20
C LEU A 215 5.60 5.84 -13.76
N SER A 216 5.92 6.89 -14.53
CA SER A 216 7.29 7.21 -14.93
C SER A 216 8.13 7.73 -13.76
N GLN A 217 7.51 8.43 -12.82
CA GLN A 217 8.18 9.08 -11.69
C GLN A 217 8.01 8.32 -10.36
N GLN A 218 6.96 7.50 -10.25
CA GLN A 218 6.61 6.81 -9.00
C GLN A 218 6.55 5.32 -9.22
N ARG A 219 6.94 4.52 -8.20
CA ARG A 219 6.89 3.06 -8.29
C ARG A 219 5.46 2.53 -8.31
N PHE A 220 4.59 3.05 -7.46
CA PHE A 220 3.16 2.74 -7.36
C PHE A 220 2.32 4.03 -7.36
N LEU A 221 1.00 3.91 -7.36
CA LEU A 221 0.09 5.05 -7.55
C LEU A 221 0.22 6.12 -6.45
N PHE A 222 0.61 5.77 -5.24
CA PHE A 222 0.85 6.72 -4.13
C PHE A 222 2.32 6.72 -3.66
N GLY A 223 3.25 6.59 -4.61
CA GLY A 223 4.68 6.68 -4.34
C GLY A 223 5.36 5.32 -4.25
N ASN A 224 5.83 4.94 -3.06
CA ASN A 224 6.74 3.80 -2.88
C ASN A 224 6.07 2.48 -2.53
N PHE A 225 4.82 2.51 -2.07
CA PHE A 225 4.12 1.33 -1.56
C PHE A 225 2.80 1.06 -2.30
N ILE A 226 2.47 -0.22 -2.41
CA ILE A 226 1.20 -0.73 -2.94
C ILE A 226 0.06 -0.31 -2.01
N THR A 227 -1.01 0.20 -2.61
CA THR A 227 -2.26 0.60 -1.98
C THR A 227 -3.46 -0.12 -2.60
N ASP A 228 -4.66 0.06 -2.04
CA ASP A 228 -5.92 -0.42 -2.62
C ASP A 228 -6.12 0.05 -4.08
N SER A 229 -5.66 1.26 -4.43
CA SER A 229 -5.69 1.75 -5.82
C SER A 229 -4.90 0.86 -6.78
N ASP A 230 -3.76 0.35 -6.34
CA ASP A 230 -2.91 -0.51 -7.17
C ASP A 230 -3.57 -1.86 -7.43
N VAL A 231 -4.24 -2.43 -6.42
CA VAL A 231 -5.04 -3.65 -6.55
C VAL A 231 -6.17 -3.45 -7.57
N ARG A 232 -6.88 -2.31 -7.50
CA ARG A 232 -7.98 -1.99 -8.41
C ARG A 232 -7.52 -1.81 -9.85
N LEU A 233 -6.40 -1.13 -10.06
CA LEU A 233 -5.84 -0.92 -11.39
C LEU A 233 -5.29 -2.22 -11.98
N TYR A 234 -4.53 -2.99 -11.19
CA TYR A 234 -3.98 -4.29 -11.58
C TYR A 234 -5.04 -5.22 -12.16
N ALA A 235 -6.19 -5.35 -11.48
CA ALA A 235 -7.25 -6.25 -11.89
C ALA A 235 -7.75 -5.97 -13.33
N THR A 236 -7.67 -4.71 -13.78
CA THR A 236 -7.97 -4.34 -15.17
C THR A 236 -6.76 -4.54 -16.08
N LEU A 237 -5.59 -4.03 -15.73
CA LEU A 237 -4.39 -4.10 -16.58
C LEU A 237 -4.01 -5.54 -16.94
N ILE A 238 -4.07 -6.47 -15.97
CA ILE A 238 -3.67 -7.87 -16.20
C ILE A 238 -4.59 -8.59 -17.20
N ARG A 239 -5.81 -8.11 -17.39
CA ARG A 239 -6.78 -8.65 -18.36
C ARG A 239 -6.73 -7.95 -19.72
N PHE A 240 -6.06 -6.80 -19.81
CA PHE A 240 -6.19 -5.91 -20.95
C PHE A 240 -5.76 -6.57 -22.26
N ASP A 241 -4.52 -7.05 -22.35
CA ASP A 241 -3.98 -7.65 -23.58
C ASP A 241 -4.60 -9.01 -23.89
N ALA A 242 -5.00 -9.76 -22.84
CA ALA A 242 -5.57 -11.10 -22.96
C ALA A 242 -7.07 -11.10 -23.34
N ALA A 243 -7.80 -10.03 -22.98
CA ALA A 243 -9.24 -9.92 -23.17
C ALA A 243 -9.63 -8.58 -23.79
N TYR A 244 -9.52 -7.48 -23.04
CA TYR A 244 -10.16 -6.21 -23.41
C TYR A 244 -9.70 -5.64 -24.75
N TYR A 245 -8.40 -5.70 -25.04
CA TYR A 245 -7.80 -5.20 -26.28
C TYR A 245 -8.55 -5.70 -27.52
N SER A 246 -8.92 -6.98 -27.53
CA SER A 246 -9.62 -7.58 -28.67
C SER A 246 -11.12 -7.71 -28.45
N ALA A 247 -11.57 -8.26 -27.32
CA ALA A 247 -12.98 -8.50 -27.04
C ALA A 247 -13.78 -7.19 -26.92
N PHE A 248 -13.21 -6.18 -26.29
CA PHE A 248 -13.85 -4.88 -26.06
C PHE A 248 -13.36 -3.77 -26.99
N LYS A 249 -12.53 -4.13 -27.98
CA LYS A 249 -11.98 -3.20 -28.98
C LYS A 249 -11.21 -2.03 -28.37
N THR A 250 -10.65 -2.18 -27.17
CA THR A 250 -9.81 -1.15 -26.54
C THR A 250 -8.40 -1.19 -27.10
N ASN A 251 -8.24 -0.82 -28.38
CA ASN A 251 -7.14 -1.29 -29.22
C ASN A 251 -6.16 -0.22 -29.74
N ARG A 252 -6.04 0.96 -29.09
CA ARG A 252 -4.99 1.96 -29.44
C ARG A 252 -3.59 1.37 -29.29
N ASN A 253 -3.33 0.82 -28.11
CA ASN A 253 -2.06 0.25 -27.68
C ASN A 253 -2.35 -0.95 -26.78
N ARG A 254 -1.47 -1.94 -26.78
CA ARG A 254 -1.47 -2.98 -25.73
C ARG A 254 -0.80 -2.42 -24.48
N ILE A 255 -1.04 -3.02 -23.32
CA ILE A 255 -0.35 -2.65 -22.09
C ILE A 255 1.16 -2.84 -22.20
N VAL A 256 1.62 -3.88 -22.91
CA VAL A 256 3.05 -4.08 -23.19
C VAL A 256 3.69 -2.92 -23.98
N ASP A 257 2.90 -2.10 -24.68
CA ASP A 257 3.37 -0.96 -25.46
C ASP A 257 3.48 0.34 -24.61
N PHE A 258 3.07 0.33 -23.34
CA PHE A 258 3.25 1.41 -22.36
C PHE A 258 4.42 1.07 -21.42
N PRO A 259 5.64 1.62 -21.61
CA PRO A 259 6.83 1.19 -20.86
C PRO A 259 6.68 1.21 -19.33
N HIS A 260 6.07 2.26 -18.76
CA HIS A 260 5.97 2.43 -17.32
C HIS A 260 4.83 1.61 -16.73
N ILE A 261 3.64 1.61 -17.35
CA ILE A 261 2.52 0.73 -16.98
C ILE A 261 2.91 -0.74 -17.13
N TRP A 262 3.65 -1.12 -18.18
CA TRP A 262 4.12 -2.49 -18.36
C TRP A 262 5.12 -2.92 -17.28
N GLY A 263 6.06 -2.03 -16.92
CA GLY A 263 6.92 -2.25 -15.76
C GLY A 263 6.09 -2.42 -14.48
N TYR A 264 5.11 -1.55 -14.27
CA TYR A 264 4.25 -1.53 -13.09
C TYR A 264 3.42 -2.81 -12.96
N LEU A 265 2.81 -3.25 -14.06
CA LEU A 265 2.04 -4.49 -14.13
C LEU A 265 2.91 -5.71 -13.78
N ARG A 266 4.14 -5.77 -14.29
CA ARG A 266 5.09 -6.85 -13.95
C ARG A 266 5.52 -6.82 -12.50
N ASP A 267 5.79 -5.63 -11.94
CA ASP A 267 6.15 -5.46 -10.52
C ASP A 267 5.03 -5.98 -9.61
N LEU A 268 3.77 -5.65 -9.91
CA LEU A 268 2.61 -6.19 -9.20
C LEU A 268 2.41 -7.68 -9.45
N TYR A 269 2.44 -8.15 -10.70
CA TYR A 269 2.24 -9.56 -11.04
C TYR A 269 3.24 -10.48 -10.33
N GLN A 270 4.50 -10.06 -10.19
CA GLN A 270 5.54 -10.82 -9.49
C GLN A 270 5.46 -10.69 -7.96
N THR A 271 4.53 -9.89 -7.43
CA THR A 271 4.28 -9.75 -5.99
C THR A 271 3.34 -10.87 -5.51
N PRO A 272 3.67 -11.60 -4.43
CA PRO A 272 2.79 -12.63 -3.87
C PRO A 272 1.38 -12.09 -3.57
N GLY A 273 0.36 -12.86 -3.92
CA GLY A 273 -1.06 -12.48 -3.82
C GLY A 273 -1.66 -11.90 -5.11
N PHE A 274 -0.84 -11.53 -6.11
CA PHE A 274 -1.30 -10.94 -7.38
C PHE A 274 -1.24 -11.93 -8.55
N GLY A 275 -0.03 -12.29 -9.02
CA GLY A 275 0.11 -13.19 -10.17
C GLY A 275 -0.36 -14.61 -9.88
N ASP A 276 -0.18 -15.08 -8.65
CA ASP A 276 -0.64 -16.39 -8.17
C ASP A 276 -2.17 -16.51 -8.06
N THR A 277 -2.89 -15.39 -8.07
CA THR A 277 -4.37 -15.36 -8.10
C THR A 277 -4.94 -15.15 -9.52
N THR A 278 -4.07 -15.00 -10.53
CA THR A 278 -4.46 -14.71 -11.92
C THR A 278 -4.54 -15.96 -12.79
N ASP A 279 -5.74 -16.34 -13.23
CA ASP A 279 -5.95 -17.42 -14.21
C ASP A 279 -6.26 -16.89 -15.62
N PHE A 280 -5.23 -16.81 -16.47
CA PHE A 280 -5.36 -16.35 -17.85
C PHE A 280 -6.23 -17.25 -18.72
N HIS A 281 -6.26 -18.57 -18.46
CA HIS A 281 -7.09 -19.47 -19.24
C HIS A 281 -8.56 -19.20 -18.95
N ALA A 282 -8.93 -19.13 -17.66
CA ALA A 282 -10.26 -18.77 -17.21
C ALA A 282 -10.70 -17.40 -17.76
N ILE A 283 -9.84 -16.37 -17.63
CA ILE A 283 -10.10 -15.03 -18.17
C ILE A 283 -10.42 -15.12 -19.66
N LYS A 284 -9.55 -15.75 -20.46
CA LYS A 284 -9.75 -15.81 -21.92
C LYS A 284 -11.02 -16.59 -22.28
N VAL A 285 -11.27 -17.72 -21.63
CA VAL A 285 -12.49 -18.52 -21.83
C VAL A 285 -13.73 -17.64 -21.60
N HIS A 286 -13.76 -16.87 -20.52
CA HIS A 286 -14.90 -16.01 -20.23
C HIS A 286 -15.11 -14.92 -21.28
N TYR A 287 -14.08 -14.12 -21.57
CA TYR A 287 -14.26 -12.94 -22.41
C TYR A 287 -14.43 -13.27 -23.90
N HIS A 288 -13.91 -14.40 -24.38
CA HIS A 288 -13.98 -14.77 -25.80
C HIS A 288 -15.04 -15.80 -26.14
N LEU A 289 -15.49 -16.62 -25.18
CA LEU A 289 -16.43 -17.72 -25.44
C LEU A 289 -17.74 -17.61 -24.67
N SER A 290 -17.81 -16.86 -23.56
CA SER A 290 -19.03 -16.76 -22.78
C SER A 290 -20.14 -16.05 -23.56
N ASN A 291 -21.29 -16.70 -23.66
CA ASN A 291 -22.49 -16.26 -24.39
C ASN A 291 -23.00 -14.85 -24.03
N HIS A 292 -22.70 -14.36 -22.83
CA HIS A 292 -23.14 -13.03 -22.34
C HIS A 292 -22.08 -11.92 -22.49
N ILE A 293 -20.85 -12.25 -22.88
CA ILE A 293 -19.74 -11.28 -23.01
C ILE A 293 -19.24 -11.19 -24.45
N ALA A 294 -19.04 -12.33 -25.12
CA ALA A 294 -18.54 -12.35 -26.49
C ALA A 294 -19.48 -11.57 -27.41
N THR A 295 -18.96 -10.85 -28.40
CA THR A 295 -19.78 -10.15 -29.38
C THR A 295 -20.45 -11.15 -30.34
N ASP A 296 -21.58 -10.79 -30.96
CA ASP A 296 -22.36 -11.75 -31.76
C ASP A 296 -21.56 -12.34 -32.96
N ASP A 297 -20.62 -11.57 -33.49
CA ASP A 297 -19.66 -12.02 -34.51
C ASP A 297 -18.65 -13.07 -34.01
N GLN A 298 -18.37 -13.08 -32.69
CA GLN A 298 -17.48 -14.04 -32.03
C GLN A 298 -18.21 -15.31 -31.59
N LYS A 299 -19.47 -15.18 -31.09
CA LYS A 299 -20.27 -16.28 -30.55
C LYS A 299 -20.44 -17.47 -31.51
N SER A 300 -20.56 -17.20 -32.81
CA SER A 300 -20.84 -18.25 -33.80
C SER A 300 -19.68 -19.23 -34.05
N LYS A 301 -18.44 -18.86 -33.69
CA LYS A 301 -17.23 -19.61 -34.07
C LYS A 301 -16.59 -20.38 -32.92
N ASN A 302 -16.90 -20.03 -31.66
CA ASN A 302 -16.32 -20.64 -30.45
C ASN A 302 -14.78 -20.74 -30.50
N ILE A 303 -14.11 -19.70 -31.03
CA ILE A 303 -12.64 -19.68 -31.16
C ILE A 303 -12.04 -18.97 -29.94
N LEU A 304 -11.19 -19.68 -29.20
CA LEU A 304 -10.38 -19.10 -28.13
C LEU A 304 -9.04 -18.60 -28.70
N PRO A 305 -8.70 -17.31 -28.62
CA PRO A 305 -7.41 -16.80 -29.08
C PRO A 305 -6.25 -17.49 -28.35
N LYS A 306 -5.18 -17.87 -29.08
CA LYS A 306 -3.98 -18.46 -28.44
C LYS A 306 -3.16 -17.43 -27.69
N GLY A 307 -3.05 -16.21 -28.21
CA GLY A 307 -2.28 -15.13 -27.60
C GLY A 307 -2.94 -14.48 -26.38
N PRO A 308 -2.33 -13.42 -25.83
CA PRO A 308 -0.94 -13.00 -26.09
C PRO A 308 0.08 -14.01 -25.52
N ASP A 309 1.36 -13.86 -25.87
CA ASP A 309 2.43 -14.53 -25.14
C ASP A 309 2.56 -13.88 -23.75
N LEU A 310 2.56 -14.71 -22.70
CA LEU A 310 2.57 -14.28 -21.30
C LEU A 310 3.97 -14.33 -20.70
N SER A 311 4.96 -14.88 -21.42
CA SER A 311 6.34 -15.07 -20.92
C SER A 311 7.00 -13.77 -20.44
N GLY A 312 6.58 -12.63 -20.99
CA GLY A 312 7.08 -11.31 -20.59
C GLY A 312 6.70 -10.90 -19.17
N LEU A 313 5.63 -11.45 -18.57
CA LEU A 313 5.14 -11.03 -17.24
C LEU A 313 6.16 -11.30 -16.11
N THR A 314 7.00 -12.33 -16.27
CA THR A 314 8.03 -12.72 -15.28
C THR A 314 9.41 -12.14 -15.60
N SER A 315 9.51 -11.26 -16.60
CA SER A 315 10.77 -10.58 -16.91
C SER A 315 11.07 -9.45 -15.92
N THR A 316 12.36 -9.13 -15.72
CA THR A 316 12.81 -8.08 -14.80
C THR A 316 12.19 -6.71 -15.14
N HIS A 317 11.65 -6.03 -14.14
CA HIS A 317 10.96 -4.75 -14.30
C HIS A 317 11.76 -3.52 -13.82
N ASN A 318 12.79 -3.68 -12.99
CA ASN A 318 13.68 -2.61 -12.48
C ASN A 318 12.96 -1.42 -11.80
N ARG A 319 11.80 -1.66 -11.19
CA ARG A 319 10.97 -0.58 -10.61
C ARG A 319 11.34 -0.21 -9.18
N GLU A 320 12.05 -1.10 -8.50
CA GLU A 320 12.72 -0.86 -7.24
C GLU A 320 13.65 0.37 -7.32
N LEU A 321 14.27 0.63 -8.49
CA LEU A 321 15.14 1.79 -8.72
C LEU A 321 14.42 3.14 -8.58
N LEU A 322 13.11 3.21 -8.86
CA LEU A 322 12.31 4.44 -8.69
C LEU A 322 12.09 4.78 -7.21
N SER A 323 12.01 3.76 -6.36
CA SER A 323 11.79 3.92 -4.91
C SER A 323 13.08 3.87 -4.07
N GLY A 324 14.14 3.27 -4.61
CA GLY A 324 15.34 2.90 -3.85
C GLY A 324 15.10 1.80 -2.81
N MET A 325 14.00 1.04 -2.92
CA MET A 325 13.57 0.05 -1.93
C MET A 325 13.19 -1.28 -2.59
N GLU A 326 13.49 -2.40 -1.95
CA GLU A 326 12.95 -3.71 -2.37
C GLU A 326 11.53 -3.94 -1.86
N GLU A 327 11.25 -3.54 -0.62
CA GLU A 327 9.91 -3.62 0.00
C GLU A 327 8.88 -2.86 -0.84
N LYS A 328 7.71 -3.48 -1.02
CA LYS A 328 6.61 -2.99 -1.85
C LYS A 328 5.40 -2.60 -1.03
N PHE A 329 5.33 -3.00 0.24
CA PHE A 329 4.19 -2.73 1.09
C PHE A 329 4.54 -1.83 2.28
N LEU A 330 3.61 -0.92 2.58
CA LEU A 330 3.62 -0.24 3.87
C LEU A 330 3.16 -1.23 4.93
N ARG A 331 3.89 -1.35 6.04
CA ARG A 331 3.51 -2.22 7.17
C ARG A 331 3.49 -1.38 8.44
N GLN A 332 2.46 -1.59 9.27
CA GLN A 332 2.47 -1.02 10.61
C GLN A 332 3.57 -1.70 11.41
N ARG A 333 4.46 -0.91 12.02
CA ARG A 333 5.52 -1.48 12.88
C ARG A 333 4.85 -2.20 14.04
N SER A 334 5.22 -3.46 14.26
CA SER A 334 4.89 -4.21 15.47
C SER A 334 5.15 -3.33 16.70
N THR A 335 4.19 -3.23 17.62
CA THR A 335 4.38 -2.54 18.90
C THR A 335 5.49 -3.16 19.74
N GLU A 336 5.82 -4.44 19.51
CA GLU A 336 6.96 -5.12 20.17
C GLU A 336 8.32 -4.62 19.65
N GLU A 337 8.39 -4.14 18.40
CA GLU A 337 9.61 -3.57 17.79
C GLU A 337 9.58 -2.03 17.71
N ALA A 338 8.55 -1.40 18.28
CA ALA A 338 8.40 0.05 18.23
C ALA A 338 9.47 0.73 19.08
N VAL A 339 10.18 1.68 18.48
CA VAL A 339 11.10 2.56 19.19
C VAL A 339 10.27 3.67 19.83
N ILE A 340 10.28 3.74 21.16
CA ILE A 340 9.59 4.75 21.96
C ILE A 340 10.59 5.87 22.25
N ILE A 341 10.18 7.12 22.00
CA ILE A 341 10.94 8.31 22.39
C ILE A 341 10.37 8.89 23.67
N ARG A 342 11.21 9.11 24.68
CA ARG A 342 10.82 9.68 25.96
C ARG A 342 11.95 10.45 26.61
N ASP A 343 11.62 11.24 27.63
CA ASP A 343 12.63 11.83 28.50
C ASP A 343 13.39 10.75 29.28
N ALA A 344 14.68 11.00 29.46
CA ALA A 344 15.52 10.21 30.34
C ALA A 344 15.22 10.54 31.80
N SER A 345 15.12 9.51 32.64
CA SER A 345 15.14 9.65 34.09
C SER A 345 16.57 9.90 34.58
N ASP A 346 16.72 10.65 35.67
CA ASP A 346 18.02 10.90 36.30
C ASP A 346 18.69 9.60 36.78
N SER A 347 17.90 8.59 37.14
CA SER A 347 18.40 7.25 37.50
C SER A 347 19.05 6.50 36.34
N GLU A 348 18.78 6.90 35.09
CA GLU A 348 19.28 6.26 33.88
C GLU A 348 20.60 6.86 33.38
N LEU A 349 21.06 7.98 33.96
CA LEU A 349 22.27 8.70 33.53
C LEU A 349 23.53 7.84 33.41
N PRO A 350 23.86 6.97 34.40
CA PRO A 350 25.03 6.10 34.28
C PRO A 350 24.93 5.16 33.06
N TYR A 351 23.76 4.59 32.82
CA TYR A 351 23.50 3.68 31.69
C TYR A 351 23.57 4.43 30.36
N ILE A 352 22.99 5.64 30.29
CA ILE A 352 23.01 6.46 29.08
C ILE A 352 24.45 6.83 28.70
N ARG A 353 25.27 7.23 29.68
CA ARG A 353 26.69 7.58 29.43
C ARG A 353 27.49 6.36 28.96
N GLU A 354 27.28 5.19 29.58
CA GLU A 354 27.87 3.93 29.12
C GLU A 354 27.45 3.59 27.69
N GLN A 355 26.15 3.67 27.39
CA GLN A 355 25.59 3.44 26.07
C GLN A 355 26.17 4.40 25.01
N ARG A 356 26.33 5.70 25.32
CA ARG A 356 26.96 6.67 24.41
C ARG A 356 28.39 6.28 24.07
N VAL A 357 29.20 5.96 25.08
CA VAL A 357 30.59 5.55 24.89
C VAL A 357 30.65 4.28 24.04
N ALA A 358 29.81 3.28 24.35
CA ALA A 358 29.75 2.03 23.58
C ALA A 358 29.38 2.27 22.10
N SER A 359 28.42 3.16 21.83
CA SER A 359 28.01 3.53 20.47
C SER A 359 29.10 4.22 19.64
N TYR A 360 30.06 4.86 20.29
CA TYR A 360 31.15 5.59 19.64
C TYR A 360 32.45 4.77 19.56
N GLN A 361 32.54 3.65 20.30
CA GLN A 361 33.75 2.83 20.43
C GLN A 361 34.29 2.29 19.11
N GLU A 362 33.43 2.01 18.13
CA GLU A 362 33.83 1.57 16.79
C GLU A 362 34.65 2.64 16.03
N HIS A 363 34.43 3.93 16.31
CA HIS A 363 35.15 5.01 15.65
C HIS A 363 36.54 5.21 16.23
N ALA A 364 36.82 4.68 17.43
CA ALA A 364 38.12 4.79 18.09
C ALA A 364 39.29 4.22 17.27
N VAL A 365 39.02 3.28 16.35
CA VAL A 365 40.03 2.69 15.45
C VAL A 365 40.44 3.66 14.35
N ASN A 366 39.56 4.60 13.98
CA ASN A 366 39.71 5.47 12.80
C ASN A 366 40.09 6.91 13.15
N ILE A 367 40.37 7.21 14.42
CA ILE A 367 40.75 8.55 14.89
C ILE A 367 42.00 8.49 15.77
N PRO A 368 42.80 9.57 15.85
CA PRO A 368 43.95 9.62 16.75
C PRO A 368 43.58 9.35 18.22
N GLY A 369 44.45 8.67 18.96
CA GLY A 369 44.17 8.29 20.36
C GLY A 369 43.92 9.49 21.29
N GLY A 370 44.56 10.63 21.02
CA GLY A 370 44.28 11.90 21.70
C GLY A 370 42.86 12.40 21.43
N HIS A 371 42.42 12.37 20.17
CA HIS A 371 41.04 12.70 19.77
C HIS A 371 40.02 11.81 20.46
N TRP A 372 40.25 10.49 20.46
CA TRP A 372 39.36 9.55 21.11
C TRP A 372 39.22 9.83 22.61
N THR A 373 40.32 10.18 23.26
CA THR A 373 40.30 10.52 24.70
C THR A 373 39.43 11.75 24.96
N ALA A 374 39.60 12.80 24.16
CA ALA A 374 38.79 14.02 24.27
C ALA A 374 37.30 13.78 23.94
N LEU A 375 37.01 13.06 22.86
CA LEU A 375 35.64 12.72 22.46
C LEU A 375 34.95 11.85 23.51
N LYS A 376 35.65 10.84 24.04
CA LYS A 376 35.15 9.97 25.10
C LYS A 376 34.85 10.78 26.38
N GLN A 377 35.74 11.71 26.75
CA GLN A 377 35.50 12.60 27.87
C GLN A 377 34.27 13.49 27.65
N ALA A 378 34.09 14.06 26.45
CA ALA A 378 32.93 14.88 26.13
C ALA A 378 31.60 14.12 26.21
N ILE A 379 31.49 12.94 25.59
CA ILE A 379 30.24 12.17 25.54
C ILE A 379 29.86 11.49 26.86
N SER A 380 30.83 11.32 27.78
CA SER A 380 30.62 10.78 29.13
C SER A 380 30.61 11.86 30.23
N SER A 381 30.73 13.14 29.86
CA SER A 381 30.76 14.27 30.78
C SER A 381 29.42 14.52 31.47
N GLU A 382 29.43 15.41 32.46
CA GLU A 382 28.23 15.89 33.15
C GLU A 382 27.58 17.11 32.49
N ALA A 383 28.03 17.49 31.28
CA ALA A 383 27.43 18.60 30.55
C ALA A 383 25.94 18.36 30.22
N ASP A 384 25.48 17.11 30.26
CA ASP A 384 24.08 16.75 30.08
C ASP A 384 23.17 17.01 31.29
N VAL A 385 23.74 17.46 32.42
CA VAL A 385 23.02 17.83 33.65
C VAL A 385 22.86 19.35 33.79
N GLN A 386 23.44 20.14 32.87
CA GLN A 386 23.35 21.60 32.94
C GLN A 386 21.90 22.11 32.86
N ALA A 387 21.65 23.29 33.43
CA ALA A 387 20.33 23.90 33.42
C ALA A 387 19.81 24.11 31.99
N GLY A 388 18.60 23.64 31.72
CA GLY A 388 17.94 23.76 30.41
C GLY A 388 18.31 22.68 29.39
N ALA A 389 19.27 21.78 29.67
CA ALA A 389 19.54 20.63 28.82
C ALA A 389 18.44 19.57 28.97
N GLN A 390 17.92 19.09 27.83
CA GLN A 390 16.87 18.07 27.79
C GLN A 390 17.46 16.75 27.30
N ARG A 391 17.31 15.70 28.11
CA ARG A 391 17.84 14.37 27.83
C ARG A 391 16.75 13.47 27.29
N ILE A 392 16.95 12.94 26.10
CA ILE A 392 15.95 12.16 25.37
C ILE A 392 16.55 10.79 25.07
N VAL A 393 15.77 9.73 25.28
CA VAL A 393 16.17 8.35 24.98
C VAL A 393 15.23 7.70 23.98
N ALA A 394 15.80 6.78 23.21
CA ALA A 394 15.09 5.84 22.36
C ALA A 394 15.10 4.49 23.06
N GLU A 395 13.91 3.96 23.36
CA GLU A 395 13.71 2.68 24.03
C GLU A 395 13.06 1.68 23.07
N SER A 396 13.53 0.44 23.09
CA SER A 396 12.93 -0.68 22.37
C SER A 396 13.09 -1.94 23.22
N GLU A 397 12.03 -2.74 23.36
CA GLU A 397 12.02 -3.95 24.20
C GLU A 397 12.50 -3.72 25.65
N GLY A 398 12.16 -2.57 26.25
CA GLY A 398 12.58 -2.22 27.62
C GLY A 398 14.05 -1.82 27.77
N LYS A 399 14.78 -1.65 26.66
CA LYS A 399 16.19 -1.25 26.66
C LYS A 399 16.39 0.09 25.98
N ILE A 400 17.20 0.96 26.57
CA ILE A 400 17.67 2.18 25.90
C ILE A 400 18.65 1.77 24.80
N ILE A 401 18.25 2.03 23.56
CA ILE A 401 19.00 1.74 22.33
C ILE A 401 19.61 2.99 21.70
N GLY A 402 19.31 4.17 22.23
CA GLY A 402 19.93 5.41 21.83
C GLY A 402 19.58 6.57 22.75
N SER A 403 20.36 7.64 22.67
CA SER A 403 20.16 8.84 23.47
C SER A 403 20.64 10.09 22.73
N VAL A 404 20.09 11.24 23.11
CA VAL A 404 20.51 12.55 22.62
C VAL A 404 20.27 13.59 23.70
N VAL A 405 21.00 14.70 23.63
CA VAL A 405 20.80 15.85 24.51
C VAL A 405 20.52 17.08 23.65
N LEU A 406 19.40 17.74 23.93
CA LEU A 406 19.07 19.03 23.37
C LEU A 406 19.55 20.12 24.32
N PHE A 407 20.57 20.85 23.91
CA PHE A 407 21.14 21.98 24.63
C PHE A 407 20.36 23.26 24.30
N PRO A 408 20.11 24.14 25.29
CA PRO A 408 19.39 25.39 25.05
C PRO A 408 20.22 26.38 24.22
N ALA A 409 19.54 27.30 23.55
CA ALA A 409 20.21 28.42 22.88
C ALA A 409 21.01 29.27 23.86
N LYS A 410 22.01 30.01 23.36
CA LYS A 410 22.91 30.85 24.15
C LYS A 410 23.61 30.09 25.29
N SER A 411 23.90 28.81 25.06
CA SER A 411 24.78 28.04 25.93
C SER A 411 26.19 28.04 25.34
N ASP A 412 27.21 28.21 26.19
CA ASP A 412 28.61 28.01 25.82
C ASP A 412 28.90 26.50 25.74
N ALA A 413 28.30 25.87 24.74
CA ALA A 413 28.32 24.42 24.59
C ALA A 413 29.72 23.90 24.22
N TYR A 414 30.56 24.70 23.55
CA TYR A 414 31.90 24.33 23.10
C TYR A 414 33.01 25.11 23.80
N GLU A 415 32.84 25.55 25.05
CA GLU A 415 33.90 26.19 25.84
C GLU A 415 34.68 27.29 25.06
N GLY A 416 33.98 28.10 24.27
CA GLY A 416 34.56 29.19 23.48
C GLY A 416 35.05 28.88 22.07
N TYR A 417 34.88 27.66 21.53
CA TYR A 417 35.22 27.35 20.12
C TYR A 417 34.25 27.93 19.08
N VAL A 418 33.02 28.30 19.49
CA VAL A 418 31.98 28.86 18.62
C VAL A 418 31.32 30.05 19.34
N GLU A 419 30.91 31.10 18.61
CA GLU A 419 30.10 32.20 19.17
C GLU A 419 28.77 31.67 19.73
N GLU A 420 28.23 32.31 20.78
CA GLU A 420 26.93 31.94 21.35
C GLU A 420 25.84 31.91 20.28
N LEU A 421 25.31 30.71 20.02
CA LEU A 421 24.28 30.49 19.00
C LEU A 421 22.91 30.87 19.55
N ASP A 422 22.10 31.56 18.75
CA ASP A 422 20.75 32.00 19.10
C ASP A 422 19.68 30.90 18.95
N TYR A 423 20.11 29.67 18.66
CA TYR A 423 19.27 28.48 18.49
C TYR A 423 19.74 27.29 19.35
N PRO A 424 18.84 26.35 19.70
CA PRO A 424 19.19 25.12 20.42
C PRO A 424 20.12 24.21 19.60
N GLU A 425 20.89 23.39 20.29
CA GLU A 425 21.81 22.45 19.65
C GLU A 425 21.56 21.00 20.04
N ILE A 426 21.61 20.11 19.04
CA ILE A 426 21.61 18.66 19.24
C ILE A 426 23.05 18.23 19.52
N ARG A 427 23.29 17.63 20.69
CA ARG A 427 24.60 17.11 21.08
C ARG A 427 24.50 15.70 21.63
N MET A 428 25.64 15.00 21.63
CA MET A 428 25.78 13.66 22.21
C MET A 428 24.79 12.62 21.65
N LEU A 429 24.42 12.75 20.37
CA LEU A 429 23.54 11.78 19.70
C LEU A 429 24.26 10.45 19.54
N ALA A 430 23.77 9.42 20.21
CA ALA A 430 24.32 8.07 20.15
C ALA A 430 23.22 7.04 19.89
N VAL A 431 23.46 6.12 18.97
CA VAL A 431 22.57 4.96 18.72
C VAL A 431 23.41 3.70 18.76
N ALA A 432 22.94 2.69 19.51
CA ALA A 432 23.60 1.40 19.63
C ALA A 432 23.78 0.76 18.22
N PRO A 433 24.95 0.19 17.88
CA PRO A 433 25.20 -0.38 16.56
C PRO A 433 24.11 -1.34 16.07
N GLU A 434 23.62 -2.21 16.95
CA GLU A 434 22.54 -3.18 16.73
C GLU A 434 21.15 -2.56 16.49
N ALA A 435 20.98 -1.27 16.80
CA ALA A 435 19.76 -0.51 16.60
C ALA A 435 19.83 0.47 15.40
N ARG A 436 20.98 0.57 14.73
CA ARG A 436 21.12 1.40 13.53
C ARG A 436 20.32 0.81 12.37
N GLY A 437 19.81 1.68 11.49
CA GLY A 437 18.88 1.28 10.42
C GLY A 437 17.43 1.08 10.88
N LYS A 438 17.16 0.99 12.19
CA LYS A 438 15.79 0.83 12.74
C LYS A 438 15.05 2.16 12.99
N GLY A 439 15.67 3.29 12.63
CA GLY A 439 15.06 4.62 12.70
C GLY A 439 15.20 5.37 14.03
N ALA A 440 15.82 4.78 15.06
CA ALA A 440 16.00 5.41 16.37
C ALA A 440 16.69 6.79 16.30
N GLY A 441 17.76 6.92 15.52
CA GLY A 441 18.46 8.20 15.34
C GLY A 441 17.59 9.28 14.68
N ALA A 442 16.78 8.91 13.68
CA ALA A 442 15.86 9.84 13.04
C ALA A 442 14.79 10.33 14.02
N LEU A 443 14.21 9.41 14.80
CA LEU A 443 13.19 9.75 15.81
C LEU A 443 13.75 10.67 16.91
N LEU A 444 14.98 10.43 17.39
CA LEU A 444 15.64 11.30 18.37
C LEU A 444 15.86 12.72 17.83
N VAL A 445 16.35 12.84 16.59
CA VAL A 445 16.55 14.17 15.96
C VAL A 445 15.21 14.86 15.69
N SER A 446 14.20 14.13 15.22
CA SER A 446 12.85 14.66 15.01
C SER A 446 12.21 15.19 16.30
N GLU A 447 12.42 14.50 17.42
CA GLU A 447 11.96 14.97 18.73
C GLU A 447 12.69 16.26 19.15
N CYS A 448 14.01 16.36 18.95
CA CYS A 448 14.73 17.61 19.20
C CYS A 448 14.18 18.78 18.37
N ILE A 449 13.91 18.55 17.08
CA ILE A 449 13.31 19.55 16.18
C ILE A 449 11.94 19.98 16.70
N LYS A 450 11.08 19.03 17.07
CA LYS A 450 9.75 19.30 17.61
C LYS A 450 9.83 20.18 18.85
N ARG A 451 10.68 19.83 19.82
CA ARG A 451 10.84 20.61 21.05
C ARG A 451 11.40 22.00 20.83
N ALA A 452 12.33 22.17 19.88
CA ALA A 452 12.84 23.49 19.51
C ALA A 452 11.73 24.38 18.89
N LYS A 453 10.87 23.81 18.04
CA LYS A 453 9.69 24.51 17.51
C LYS A 453 8.69 24.90 18.59
N GLU A 454 8.39 23.99 19.51
CA GLU A 454 7.48 24.24 20.64
C GLU A 454 8.00 25.34 21.58
N GLN A 455 9.33 25.48 21.70
CA GLN A 455 9.97 26.58 22.43
C GLN A 455 10.04 27.90 21.64
N GLY A 456 9.54 27.94 20.40
CA GLY A 456 9.44 29.15 19.60
C GLY A 456 10.72 29.54 18.86
N TYR A 457 11.71 28.64 18.75
CA TYR A 457 12.90 28.90 17.95
C TYR A 457 12.60 28.81 16.45
N SER A 458 13.34 29.54 15.64
CA SER A 458 13.25 29.54 14.16
C SER A 458 14.24 28.57 13.50
N SER A 459 15.19 28.04 14.25
CA SER A 459 16.17 27.07 13.77
C SER A 459 16.72 26.19 14.90
N ILE A 460 17.43 25.14 14.51
CA ILE A 460 18.17 24.22 15.40
C ILE A 460 19.46 23.79 14.71
N GLY A 461 20.54 23.64 15.47
CA GLY A 461 21.85 23.27 14.94
C GLY A 461 22.42 21.99 15.55
N LEU A 462 23.52 21.53 14.96
CA LEU A 462 24.34 20.45 15.48
C LEU A 462 25.75 20.50 14.91
N HIS A 463 26.66 19.80 15.58
CA HIS A 463 28.02 19.56 15.11
C HIS A 463 28.32 18.06 15.14
N THR A 464 29.03 17.57 14.11
CA THR A 464 29.36 16.14 13.97
C THR A 464 30.77 15.96 13.42
N GLY A 465 31.53 14.99 13.92
CA GLY A 465 32.86 14.68 13.38
C GLY A 465 32.75 14.16 11.93
N GLU A 466 33.71 14.51 11.07
CA GLU A 466 33.69 14.11 9.67
C GLU A 466 33.77 12.59 9.43
N PHE A 467 34.30 11.85 10.42
CA PHE A 467 34.33 10.39 10.42
C PHE A 467 32.95 9.74 10.67
N MET A 468 31.90 10.53 11.01
CA MET A 468 30.54 10.04 11.28
C MET A 468 29.65 10.10 10.04
N GLU A 469 30.06 9.46 8.94
CA GLU A 469 29.33 9.54 7.67
C GLU A 469 27.86 9.13 7.76
N GLY A 470 27.55 8.13 8.58
CA GLY A 470 26.17 7.67 8.80
C GLY A 470 25.28 8.74 9.42
N ALA A 471 25.82 9.55 10.33
CA ALA A 471 25.11 10.67 10.96
C ALA A 471 24.92 11.82 9.97
N MET A 472 25.95 12.16 9.19
CA MET A 472 25.86 13.19 8.14
C MET A 472 24.75 12.89 7.12
N ARG A 473 24.69 11.65 6.61
CA ARG A 473 23.61 11.20 5.70
C ARG A 473 22.22 11.24 6.34
N LEU A 474 22.12 11.10 7.66
CA LEU A 474 20.86 11.25 8.39
C LEU A 474 20.43 12.72 8.44
N TYR A 475 21.34 13.62 8.79
CA TYR A 475 21.05 15.05 8.91
C TYR A 475 20.64 15.67 7.57
N GLU A 476 21.34 15.34 6.49
CA GLU A 476 21.00 15.80 5.13
C GLU A 476 19.61 15.32 4.69
N ARG A 477 19.24 14.08 5.02
CA ARG A 477 17.89 13.54 4.76
C ARG A 477 16.80 14.24 5.57
N LEU A 478 17.14 14.71 6.76
CA LEU A 478 16.28 15.54 7.61
C LEU A 478 16.36 17.03 7.25
N SER A 479 16.91 17.36 6.08
CA SER A 479 16.99 18.71 5.53
C SER A 479 17.86 19.68 6.33
N PHE A 480 18.79 19.19 7.15
CA PHE A 480 19.83 20.06 7.70
C PHE A 480 20.78 20.49 6.59
N GLU A 481 21.10 21.78 6.56
CA GLU A 481 22.02 22.39 5.64
C GLU A 481 23.41 22.49 6.26
N ARG A 482 24.45 22.27 5.45
CA ARG A 482 25.84 22.45 5.87
C ARG A 482 26.16 23.93 6.07
N LEU A 483 26.88 24.23 7.15
CA LEU A 483 27.43 25.56 7.42
C LEU A 483 28.96 25.50 7.57
N PRO A 484 29.73 25.35 6.48
CA PRO A 484 31.18 25.16 6.54
C PRO A 484 31.94 26.28 7.28
N GLN A 485 31.37 27.49 7.35
CA GLN A 485 31.96 28.63 8.06
C GLN A 485 32.00 28.46 9.58
N TYR A 486 31.25 27.50 10.14
CA TYR A 486 31.26 27.16 11.58
C TYR A 486 31.93 25.80 11.86
N ASP A 487 32.59 25.21 10.86
CA ASP A 487 33.41 24.03 11.11
C ASP A 487 34.63 24.38 11.97
N PHE A 488 35.06 23.46 12.82
CA PHE A 488 36.25 23.65 13.65
C PHE A 488 37.04 22.36 13.83
N GLU A 489 38.30 22.51 14.26
CA GLU A 489 39.23 21.41 14.51
C GLU A 489 39.66 21.43 15.98
N PRO A 490 39.07 20.60 16.86
CA PRO A 490 39.23 20.73 18.30
C PRO A 490 40.67 20.52 18.79
N ALA A 491 41.38 19.56 18.18
CA ALA A 491 42.65 19.05 18.68
C ALA A 491 43.84 19.30 17.74
N GLY A 492 43.65 19.97 16.60
CA GLY A 492 44.72 20.22 15.63
C GLY A 492 45.29 18.92 15.00
N ASP A 493 44.48 17.86 14.96
CA ASP A 493 44.86 16.50 14.56
C ASP A 493 44.32 16.07 13.19
N GLY A 494 43.83 17.03 12.41
CA GLY A 494 43.26 16.87 11.08
C GLY A 494 41.80 16.43 11.04
N ILE A 495 41.13 16.27 12.20
CA ILE A 495 39.73 15.86 12.26
C ILE A 495 38.81 17.08 12.34
N ILE A 496 38.05 17.31 11.26
CA ILE A 496 37.10 18.41 11.18
C ILE A 496 35.77 18.03 11.82
N VAL A 497 35.29 18.88 12.72
CA VAL A 497 33.92 18.87 13.24
C VAL A 497 33.05 19.77 12.38
N LYS A 498 32.04 19.17 11.74
CA LYS A 498 31.19 19.77 10.73
C LYS A 498 29.90 20.32 11.32
N ALA A 499 29.59 21.60 11.05
CA ALA A 499 28.38 22.28 11.49
C ALA A 499 27.17 22.12 10.53
N TYR A 500 25.99 21.90 11.09
CA TYR A 500 24.74 21.77 10.35
C TYR A 500 23.63 22.58 11.01
N ARG A 501 22.70 23.11 10.21
CA ARG A 501 21.51 23.84 10.71
C ARG A 501 20.27 23.49 9.92
N LEU A 502 19.15 23.34 10.63
CA LEU A 502 17.82 23.28 10.05
C LEU A 502 17.06 24.55 10.41
N THR A 503 16.57 25.27 9.40
CA THR A 503 15.68 26.43 9.57
C THR A 503 14.23 25.96 9.43
N PHE A 504 13.37 26.34 10.37
CA PHE A 504 11.95 26.01 10.30
C PHE A 504 11.23 26.96 9.35
N LYS A 505 10.32 26.43 8.55
CA LYS A 505 9.42 27.22 7.70
C LYS A 505 8.15 27.58 8.43
#